data_AF-A0A8H7T2Z3-F1
#
_entry.id   AF-A0A8H7T2Z3-F1
#
_cell.length_a   1.000
_cell.length_b   1.000
_cell.length_c   1.000
_cell.angle_alpha   90.00
_cell.angle_beta   90.00
_cell.angle_gamma   90.00
#
_symmetry.space_group_name_H-M   'P 1'
#
loop_
_entity.id
_entity.type
_entity.pdbx_description
1 polymer ?
#
loop_
_entity_poly.entity_id
_entity_poly.type
_entity_poly.pdbx_seq_one_letter_code
_entity_poly.pdbx_strand_id
1 'polypeptide(L)' 'MLRATSILRSAQPKIPFNVYTNPYKATHLWPPDFSKIDRKHQFRLERKYKRRAKLKWARPRWTKAVKVVQMGSIV' A
#
# COMPACT_ATOMS: atom_id res chain seq x y z
N MET A 1 13.87 -9.69 27.98
CA MET A 1 12.82 -10.08 27.01
C MET A 1 13.20 -9.60 25.61
N LEU A 2 14.10 -10.31 24.93
CA LEU A 2 14.49 -10.01 23.54
C LEU A 2 14.82 -11.34 22.88
N ARG A 3 14.03 -11.80 21.89
CA ARG A 3 14.38 -12.74 20.80
C ARG A 3 13.12 -13.31 20.15
N ALA A 4 12.63 -12.66 19.09
CA ALA A 4 11.71 -13.29 18.12
C ALA A 4 11.69 -12.58 16.75
N THR A 5 12.70 -11.78 16.40
CA THR A 5 12.69 -10.99 15.15
C THR A 5 13.65 -11.50 14.08
N SER A 6 14.56 -12.42 14.40
CA SER A 6 15.56 -12.94 13.43
C SER A 6 14.96 -13.96 12.45
N ILE A 7 14.16 -14.91 12.94
CA ILE A 7 13.55 -15.99 12.13
C ILE A 7 12.54 -15.43 11.12
N LEU A 8 11.76 -14.43 11.52
CA LEU A 8 10.80 -13.75 10.63
C LEU A 8 11.48 -12.90 9.54
N ARG A 9 12.74 -12.50 9.75
CA ARG A 9 13.52 -11.73 8.77
C ARG A 9 14.24 -12.62 7.76
N SER A 10 14.67 -13.82 8.16
CA SER A 10 15.28 -14.80 7.24
C SER A 10 14.30 -15.40 6.24
N ALA A 11 13.01 -15.42 6.58
CA ALA A 11 11.94 -15.91 5.70
C ALA A 11 11.42 -14.87 4.69
N GLN A 12 11.98 -13.66 4.65
CA GLN A 12 11.54 -12.65 3.68
C GLN A 12 12.01 -13.03 2.26
N PRO A 13 11.13 -12.97 1.25
CA PRO A 13 11.53 -13.23 -0.12
C PRO A 13 12.61 -12.22 -0.53
N LYS A 14 13.77 -12.74 -0.98
CA LYS A 14 14.88 -11.91 -1.44
C LYS A 14 14.45 -11.27 -2.76
N ILE A 15 13.97 -10.03 -2.70
CA ILE A 15 13.55 -9.29 -3.90
C ILE A 15 14.78 -9.17 -4.80
N PRO A 16 14.74 -9.63 -6.06
CA PRO A 16 15.92 -9.67 -6.93
C PRO A 16 16.42 -8.27 -7.31
N PHE A 17 15.58 -7.25 -7.13
CA PHE A 17 15.86 -5.87 -7.47
C PHE A 17 15.88 -5.00 -6.21
N ASN A 18 16.90 -4.14 -6.09
CA ASN A 18 16.91 -3.03 -5.15
C ASN A 18 16.69 -1.71 -5.91
N VAL A 19 16.52 -0.60 -5.18
CA VAL A 19 16.26 0.73 -5.76
C VAL A 19 17.31 1.16 -6.80
N TYR A 20 18.56 0.74 -6.62
CA TYR A 20 19.71 1.04 -7.48
C TYR A 20 19.97 -0.03 -8.55
N THR A 21 19.53 -1.28 -8.36
CA THR A 21 19.79 -2.41 -9.26
C THR A 21 18.59 -2.78 -10.14
N ASN A 22 17.46 -2.09 -10.00
CA ASN A 22 16.27 -2.34 -10.80
C ASN A 22 16.46 -1.92 -12.27
N PRO A 23 16.36 -2.84 -13.25
CA PRO A 23 16.44 -2.50 -14.68
C PRO A 23 15.27 -1.62 -15.14
N TYR A 24 14.12 -1.71 -14.48
CA TYR A 24 12.92 -0.91 -14.79
C TYR A 24 12.81 0.27 -13.85
N LYS A 25 13.30 1.44 -14.28
CA LYS A 25 13.21 2.69 -13.52
C LYS A 25 11.81 3.29 -13.67
N ALA A 26 11.28 3.86 -12.58
CA ALA A 26 10.01 4.57 -12.64
C ALA A 26 10.18 5.86 -13.45
N THR A 27 9.43 5.99 -14.55
CA THR A 27 9.44 7.19 -15.40
C THR A 27 8.89 8.42 -14.67
N HIS A 28 7.92 8.20 -13.79
CA HIS A 28 7.32 9.24 -12.96
C HIS A 28 7.53 8.91 -11.48
N LEU A 29 8.07 9.87 -10.75
CA LEU A 29 8.15 9.79 -9.30
C LEU A 29 6.74 9.93 -8.71
N TRP A 30 6.36 8.99 -7.87
CA TRP A 30 5.20 9.13 -6.99
C TRP A 30 5.69 9.47 -5.58
N PRO A 31 5.03 10.35 -4.82
CA PRO A 31 3.87 11.17 -5.16
C PRO A 31 4.22 12.36 -6.06
N PRO A 32 3.25 12.90 -6.82
CA PRO A 32 3.46 14.11 -7.57
C PRO A 32 3.60 15.32 -6.63
N ASP A 33 4.47 16.27 -6.98
CA ASP A 33 4.63 17.51 -6.23
C ASP A 33 3.37 18.36 -6.32
N PHE A 34 2.56 18.36 -5.25
CA PHE A 34 1.29 19.10 -5.21
C PHE A 34 1.46 20.62 -5.35
N SER A 35 2.63 21.16 -4.98
CA SER A 35 2.94 22.59 -5.13
C SER A 35 3.07 23.05 -6.59
N LYS A 36 3.36 22.11 -7.51
CA LYS A 36 3.55 22.39 -8.95
C LYS A 36 2.26 22.18 -9.77
N ILE A 37 1.22 21.63 -9.14
CA ILE A 37 -0.03 21.24 -9.80
C ILE A 37 -1.04 22.38 -9.72
N ASP A 38 -1.75 22.63 -10.83
CA ASP A 38 -2.84 23.61 -10.85
C ASP A 38 -3.94 23.30 -9.82
N ARG A 39 -4.49 24.35 -9.20
CA ARG A 39 -5.47 24.27 -8.10
C ARG A 39 -6.71 23.47 -8.49
N LYS A 40 -7.17 23.55 -9.75
CA LYS A 40 -8.32 22.77 -10.24
C LYS A 40 -8.00 21.28 -10.26
N HIS A 41 -6.78 20.91 -10.67
CA HIS A 41 -6.34 19.53 -10.68
C HIS A 41 -6.16 18.99 -9.25
N GLN A 42 -5.58 19.78 -8.35
CA GLN A 42 -5.47 19.45 -6.93
C GLN A 42 -6.84 19.13 -6.33
N PHE A 43 -7.85 19.99 -6.54
CA PHE A 43 -9.21 19.75 -6.05
C PHE A 43 -9.84 18.46 -6.59
N ARG A 44 -9.59 18.11 -7.87
CA ARG A 44 -10.06 16.84 -8.45
C ARG A 44 -9.42 15.63 -7.77
N LEU A 45 -8.12 15.69 -7.48
CA LEU A 45 -7.40 14.63 -6.78
C LEU A 45 -7.91 14.47 -5.34
N GLU A 46 -8.06 15.57 -4.60
CA GLU A 46 -8.62 15.57 -3.25
C GLU A 46 -10.04 14.97 -3.23
N ARG A 47 -10.89 15.35 -4.18
CA ARG A 47 -12.25 14.81 -4.30
C ARG A 47 -12.26 13.31 -4.63
N LYS A 48 -11.30 12.84 -5.44
CA LYS A 48 -11.13 11.40 -5.74
C LYS A 48 -10.65 10.65 -4.49
N TYR A 49 -9.70 11.21 -3.76
CA TYR A 49 -9.18 10.63 -2.52
C TYR A 49 -10.28 10.47 -1.46
N LYS A 50 -11.03 11.54 -1.15
CA LYS A 50 -12.13 11.51 -0.17
C LYS A 50 -13.19 10.45 -0.53
N ARG A 51 -13.56 10.33 -1.80
CA ARG A 51 -14.49 9.29 -2.29
C ARG A 51 -13.96 7.88 -2.05
N ARG A 52 -12.70 7.62 -2.41
CA ARG A 52 -12.05 6.32 -2.20
C ARG A 52 -11.92 5.97 -0.73
N ALA A 53 -11.55 6.93 0.11
CA ALA A 53 -11.50 6.75 1.56
C ALA A 53 -12.87 6.35 2.11
N LYS A 54 -13.94 7.09 1.76
CA LYS A 54 -15.31 6.74 2.15
C LYS A 54 -15.69 5.32 1.75
N LEU A 55 -15.39 4.91 0.52
CA LEU A 55 -15.71 3.55 0.03
C LEU A 55 -14.89 2.46 0.74
N LYS A 56 -13.60 2.69 1.01
CA LYS A 56 -12.75 1.76 1.77
C LYS A 56 -13.33 1.50 3.15
N TRP A 57 -13.77 2.55 3.84
CA TRP A 57 -14.35 2.45 5.19
C TRP A 57 -15.82 2.02 5.20
N ALA A 58 -16.54 2.09 4.07
CA ALA A 58 -17.94 1.69 3.95
C ALA A 58 -18.16 0.16 3.83
N ARG A 59 -17.11 -0.66 3.75
CA ARG A 59 -17.22 -2.14 3.60
C ARG A 59 -16.77 -2.91 4.85
N PRO A 60 -17.31 -2.65 6.06
CA PRO A 60 -16.89 -3.35 7.28
C PRO A 60 -17.25 -4.84 7.26
N ARG A 61 -18.37 -5.23 6.64
CA ARG A 61 -18.81 -6.64 6.56
C ARG A 61 -17.93 -7.49 5.65
N TRP A 62 -17.62 -7.01 4.45
CA TRP A 62 -16.78 -7.73 3.49
C TRP A 62 -15.33 -7.86 3.98
N THR A 63 -14.77 -6.77 4.52
CA THR A 63 -13.42 -6.80 5.11
C THR A 63 -13.35 -7.75 6.31
N LYS A 64 -14.39 -7.79 7.15
CA LYS A 64 -14.50 -8.79 8.23
C LYS A 64 -14.54 -10.22 7.70
N ALA A 65 -15.35 -10.50 6.67
CA ALA A 65 -15.47 -11.83 6.09
C ALA A 65 -14.14 -12.34 5.52
N VAL A 66 -13.44 -11.54 4.70
CA VAL A 66 -12.13 -11.91 4.15
C VAL A 66 -11.12 -12.15 5.27
N LYS A 67 -11.14 -11.35 6.34
CA LYS A 67 -10.23 -11.52 7.48
C LYS A 67 -10.48 -12.81 8.26
N VAL A 68 -11.74 -13.19 8.46
CA VAL A 68 -12.12 -14.49 9.05
C VAL A 68 -11.64 -15.63 8.16
N VAL A 69 -11.85 -15.56 6.85
CA VAL A 69 -11.37 -16.57 5.89
C VAL A 69 -9.85 -16.68 5.93
N GLN A 70 -9.11 -15.57 5.95
CA GLN A 70 -7.65 -15.56 6.03
C GLN A 70 -7.15 -16.23 7.32
N MET A 71 -7.84 -16.02 8.45
CA MET A 71 -7.51 -16.67 9.72
C MET A 71 -7.84 -18.17 9.69
N GLY A 72 -8.90 -18.57 8.98
CA GLY A 72 -9.28 -19.98 8.80
C GLY A 72 -8.47 -20.74 7.74
N SER A 73 -7.86 -20.04 6.78
CA SER A 73 -7.02 -20.66 5.74
C SER A 73 -5.62 -20.99 6.21
N ILE A 74 -5.18 -20.40 7.33
CA ILE A 74 -3.95 -20.76 8.01
C ILE A 74 -4.30 -21.91 8.98
N VAL A 75 -4.47 -23.09 8.41
CA VAL A 75 -4.51 -24.40 9.09
C VAL A 75 -3.47 -25.27 8.42
#